data_AF-A0A3C1EZI2-F1
#
_entry.id   AF-A0A3C1EZI2-F1
#
_cell.length_a   1.000
_cell.length_b   1.000
_cell.length_c   1.000
_cell.angle_alpha   90.00
_cell.angle_beta   90.00
_cell.angle_gamma   90.00
#
_symmetry.space_group_name_H-M   'P 1'
#
loop_
_entity.id
_entity.type
_entity.pdbx_description
1 polymer ?
#
loop_
_entity_poly.entity_id
_entity_poly.type
_entity_poly.pdbx_seq_one_letter_code
_entity_poly.pdbx_strand_id
1 'polypeptide(L)'
;MIALNDRRRISLSALITKKRMQLKYFWIAIFAVATIMIIVILSIYITFLFGIEHMINEMYDISKIKPVLIQINYTLLIELIVFIFFAGWLSLRLSHRIAGPLYRIEKSLIEIMEGKNIDEIKIRKYDELHDLVDILNEFLKSKMSNK
;
A
#
# COMPACT_ATOMS: atom_id res chain seq x y z
N MET A 1 32.44 21.55 -14.85
CA MET A 1 32.58 20.20 -14.25
C MET A 1 31.49 19.84 -13.21
N ILE A 2 30.39 20.61 -13.06
CA ILE A 2 29.39 20.37 -11.99
C ILE A 2 28.25 19.39 -12.42
N ALA A 3 28.07 19.13 -13.71
CA ALA A 3 26.89 18.43 -14.24
C ALA A 3 26.85 16.89 -14.07
N LEU A 4 27.92 16.24 -13.61
CA LEU A 4 27.97 14.78 -13.50
C LEU A 4 27.53 14.26 -12.12
N ASN A 5 27.60 15.10 -11.07
CA ASN A 5 27.25 14.69 -9.70
C ASN A 5 25.72 14.66 -9.47
N ASP A 6 24.97 15.58 -10.08
CA ASP A 6 23.50 15.64 -9.94
C ASP A 6 22.79 14.49 -10.65
N ARG A 7 23.28 14.05 -11.81
CA ARG A 7 22.67 12.91 -12.54
C ARG A 7 22.68 11.61 -11.73
N ARG A 8 23.74 11.35 -10.95
CA ARG A 8 23.81 10.18 -10.04
C ARG A 8 22.88 10.36 -8.84
N ARG A 9 22.84 11.56 -8.24
CA ARG A 9 21.95 11.88 -7.11
C ARG A 9 20.48 11.68 -7.44
N ILE A 10 20.01 12.07 -8.62
CA ILE A 10 18.61 11.94 -9.04
C ILE A 10 18.19 10.46 -9.19
N SER A 11 19.07 9.60 -9.73
CA SER A 11 18.77 8.17 -9.86
C SER A 11 18.68 7.45 -8.51
N LEU A 12 19.55 7.81 -7.56
CA LEU A 12 19.61 7.25 -6.22
C LEU A 12 18.50 7.79 -5.33
N SER A 13 18.25 9.10 -5.35
CA SER A 13 17.15 9.72 -4.61
C SER A 13 15.82 9.14 -5.07
N ALA A 14 15.59 9.01 -6.38
CA ALA A 14 14.40 8.36 -6.89
C ALA A 14 14.25 6.89 -6.46
N LEU A 15 15.35 6.13 -6.38
CA LEU A 15 15.35 4.75 -5.87
C LEU A 15 15.03 4.68 -4.38
N ILE A 16 15.55 5.64 -3.60
CA ILE A 16 15.33 5.76 -2.16
C ILE A 16 13.89 6.23 -1.89
N THR A 17 13.36 7.19 -2.65
CA THR A 17 11.98 7.68 -2.55
C THR A 17 10.97 6.58 -2.92
N LYS A 18 11.27 5.78 -3.96
CA LYS A 18 10.49 4.57 -4.31
C LYS A 18 10.40 3.58 -3.15
N LYS A 19 11.55 3.23 -2.54
CA LYS A 19 11.60 2.30 -1.40
C LYS A 19 10.93 2.87 -0.16
N ARG A 20 11.10 4.17 0.12
CA ARG A 20 10.49 4.84 1.27
C ARG A 20 8.97 4.89 1.16
N MET A 21 8.44 5.21 -0.03
CA MET A 21 6.99 5.17 -0.28
C MET A 21 6.45 3.75 -0.16
N GLN A 22 7.09 2.76 -0.80
CA GLN A 22 6.69 1.35 -0.72
C GLN A 22 6.65 0.85 0.72
N LEU A 23 7.69 1.12 1.50
CA LEU A 23 7.76 0.70 2.90
C LEU A 23 6.68 1.39 3.74
N LYS A 24 6.40 2.68 3.48
CA LYS A 24 5.33 3.41 4.17
C LYS A 24 3.95 2.77 3.92
N TYR A 25 3.59 2.52 2.66
CA TYR A 25 2.29 1.90 2.33
C TYR A 25 2.21 0.43 2.77
N PHE A 26 3.32 -0.29 2.74
CA PHE A 26 3.41 -1.64 3.29
C PHE A 26 3.05 -1.65 4.77
N TRP A 27 3.72 -0.81 5.58
CA TRP A 27 3.42 -0.73 7.02
C TRP A 27 1.99 -0.26 7.30
N ILE A 28 1.47 0.72 6.55
CA ILE A 28 0.07 1.15 6.69
C ILE A 28 -0.88 -0.02 6.47
N ALA A 29 -0.68 -0.83 5.42
CA ALA A 29 -1.52 -1.99 5.14
C ALA A 29 -1.44 -3.05 6.24
N ILE A 30 -0.24 -3.35 6.73
CA ILE A 30 -0.04 -4.30 7.83
C ILE A 30 -0.73 -3.82 9.11
N PHE A 31 -0.58 -2.55 9.48
CA PHE A 31 -1.24 -1.99 10.66
C PHE A 31 -2.76 -1.95 10.53
N ALA A 32 -3.29 -1.68 9.34
CA ALA A 32 -4.73 -1.71 9.09
C ALA A 32 -5.30 -3.11 9.30
N VAL A 33 -4.66 -4.14 8.73
CA VAL A 33 -5.06 -5.54 8.93
C VAL A 33 -4.94 -5.97 10.38
N ALA A 34 -3.82 -5.64 11.03
CA ALA A 34 -3.61 -5.96 12.44
C ALA A 34 -4.69 -5.33 13.33
N THR A 35 -5.06 -4.07 13.07
CA THR A 35 -6.13 -3.37 13.80
C THR A 35 -7.47 -4.07 13.62
N ILE A 36 -7.84 -4.43 12.39
CA ILE A 36 -9.09 -5.16 12.10
C ILE A 36 -9.11 -6.50 12.83
N MET A 37 -8.00 -7.24 12.79
CA MET A 37 -7.90 -8.54 13.46
C MET A 37 -7.95 -8.43 14.98
N ILE A 38 -7.34 -7.40 15.57
CA ILE A 38 -7.48 -7.11 17.00
C ILE A 38 -8.95 -6.86 17.35
N ILE A 39 -9.68 -6.10 16.53
CA ILE A 39 -11.12 -5.86 16.73
C ILE A 39 -11.91 -7.18 16.67
N VAL A 40 -11.61 -8.07 15.71
CA VAL A 40 -12.26 -9.39 15.60
C VAL A 40 -11.95 -10.28 16.81
N ILE A 41 -10.70 -10.32 17.27
CA ILE A 41 -10.32 -11.10 18.45
C ILE A 41 -11.04 -10.56 19.70
N LEU A 42 -11.06 -9.23 19.86
CA LEU A 42 -11.77 -8.58 20.98
C LEU A 42 -13.28 -8.83 20.92
N SER A 43 -13.90 -8.75 19.73
CA SER A 43 -15.34 -8.99 19.60
C SER A 43 -15.70 -10.42 19.98
N ILE A 44 -14.91 -11.41 19.53
CA ILE A 44 -15.07 -12.82 19.91
C ILE A 44 -14.93 -13.00 21.41
N TYR A 45 -13.91 -12.37 22.03
CA TYR A 45 -13.68 -12.46 23.47
C TYR A 45 -14.83 -11.84 24.29
N ILE A 46 -15.34 -10.68 23.86
CA ILE A 46 -16.47 -10.01 24.52
C ILE A 46 -17.75 -10.85 24.36
N THR A 47 -18.09 -11.29 23.15
CA THR A 47 -19.25 -12.16 22.90
C THR A 47 -19.17 -13.43 23.74
N PHE A 48 -17.97 -13.97 23.92
CA PHE A 48 -17.74 -15.13 24.76
C PHE A 48 -17.99 -14.85 26.26
N LEU A 49 -17.50 -13.73 26.79
CA LEU A 49 -17.73 -13.36 28.20
C LEU A 49 -19.23 -13.22 28.51
N PHE A 50 -19.98 -12.54 27.64
CA PHE A 50 -21.44 -12.45 27.75
C PHE A 50 -22.12 -13.82 27.59
N GLY A 51 -21.61 -14.67 26.69
CA GLY A 51 -22.11 -16.03 26.49
C GLY A 51 -21.92 -16.92 27.71
N ILE A 52 -20.77 -16.84 28.39
CA ILE A 52 -20.49 -17.61 29.61
C ILE A 52 -21.43 -17.22 30.74
N GLU A 53 -21.70 -15.93 30.93
CA GLU A 53 -22.68 -15.46 31.93
C GLU A 53 -24.07 -16.06 31.67
N HIS A 54 -24.48 -16.18 30.41
CA HIS A 54 -25.73 -16.81 30.02
C HIS A 54 -25.71 -18.35 30.20
N MET A 55 -24.61 -19.01 29.86
CA MET A 55 -24.46 -20.47 29.88
C MET A 55 -24.23 -21.07 31.28
N ILE A 56 -23.62 -20.32 32.20
CA ILE A 56 -23.46 -20.73 33.61
C ILE A 56 -24.83 -20.86 34.29
N ASN A 57 -25.78 -20.01 33.94
CA ASN A 57 -27.15 -20.08 34.46
C ASN A 57 -27.91 -21.34 33.97
N GLU A 58 -27.47 -21.96 32.88
CA GLU A 58 -28.05 -23.20 32.33
C GLU A 58 -27.22 -24.47 32.63
N MET A 59 -26.26 -24.40 33.56
CA MET A 59 -25.40 -25.54 33.99
C MET A 59 -24.62 -26.22 32.84
N TYR A 60 -24.06 -25.45 31.91
CA TYR A 60 -23.25 -26.00 30.82
C TYR A 60 -21.86 -26.50 31.30
N ASP A 61 -21.42 -27.65 30.79
CA ASP A 61 -20.12 -28.24 31.10
C ASP A 61 -18.97 -27.47 30.42
N ILE A 62 -18.28 -26.64 31.21
CA ILE A 62 -17.18 -25.76 30.81
C ILE A 62 -16.03 -26.56 30.14
N SER A 63 -15.87 -27.85 30.47
CA SER A 63 -14.81 -28.69 29.90
C SER A 63 -14.95 -28.88 28.39
N LYS A 64 -16.18 -28.84 27.86
CA LYS A 64 -16.49 -28.98 26.43
C LYS A 64 -16.25 -27.68 25.64
N ILE A 65 -16.20 -26.54 26.31
CA ILE A 65 -16.04 -25.21 25.70
C ILE A 65 -14.57 -24.90 25.42
N LYS A 66 -13.68 -25.27 26.35
CA LYS A 66 -12.23 -25.02 26.24
C LYS A 66 -11.59 -25.52 24.93
N PRO A 67 -11.84 -26.74 24.41
CA PRO A 67 -11.24 -27.19 23.15
C PRO A 67 -11.74 -26.38 21.95
N VAL A 68 -13.02 -25.96 21.95
CA VAL A 68 -13.59 -25.13 20.88
C VAL A 68 -12.90 -23.76 20.82
N LEU A 69 -12.62 -23.15 21.98
CA LEU A 69 -11.88 -21.89 22.06
C LEU A 69 -10.46 -22.00 21.52
N ILE A 70 -9.76 -23.08 21.88
CA ILE A 70 -8.42 -23.33 21.38
C ILE A 70 -8.44 -23.44 19.85
N GLN A 71 -9.41 -24.19 19.30
CA GLN A 71 -9.58 -24.33 17.85
C GLN A 71 -9.90 -22.99 17.15
N ILE A 72 -10.76 -22.16 17.73
CA ILE A 72 -11.07 -20.82 17.21
C ILE A 72 -9.80 -19.96 17.19
N ASN A 73 -9.04 -19.91 18.28
CA ASN A 73 -7.81 -19.13 18.35
C ASN A 73 -6.77 -19.58 17.31
N TYR A 74 -6.59 -20.89 17.12
CA TYR A 74 -5.71 -21.40 16.06
C TYR A 74 -6.19 -21.01 14.67
N THR A 75 -7.49 -21.09 14.41
CA THR A 75 -8.08 -20.70 13.12
C THR A 75 -7.85 -19.22 12.84
N LEU A 76 -8.12 -18.35 13.81
CA LEU A 76 -7.89 -16.90 13.71
C LEU A 76 -6.42 -16.55 13.48
N LEU A 77 -5.50 -17.29 14.10
CA LEU A 77 -4.06 -17.09 13.92
C LEU A 77 -3.62 -17.45 12.50
N ILE A 78 -4.15 -18.55 11.93
CA ILE A 78 -3.89 -18.92 10.54
C ILE A 78 -4.45 -17.84 9.59
N GLU A 79 -5.68 -17.41 9.81
CA GLU A 79 -6.31 -16.34 9.03
C GLU A 79 -5.51 -15.03 9.10
N LEU A 80 -5.00 -14.65 10.28
CA LEU A 80 -4.14 -13.48 10.46
C LEU A 80 -2.91 -13.54 9.55
N ILE A 81 -2.21 -14.68 9.54
CA ILE A 81 -1.00 -14.86 8.72
C ILE A 81 -1.36 -14.73 7.23
N VAL A 82 -2.47 -15.34 6.80
CA VAL A 82 -2.95 -15.27 5.41
C VAL A 82 -3.28 -13.83 5.02
N PHE A 83 -4.01 -13.09 5.87
CA PHE A 83 -4.36 -11.69 5.61
C PHE A 83 -3.15 -10.76 5.58
N ILE A 84 -2.21 -10.93 6.52
CA ILE A 84 -0.94 -10.18 6.53
C ILE A 84 -0.18 -10.40 5.21
N PHE A 85 -0.07 -11.65 4.76
CA PHE A 85 0.59 -11.98 3.50
C PHE A 85 -0.11 -11.32 2.31
N PHE A 86 -1.43 -11.49 2.20
CA PHE A 86 -2.21 -10.92 1.09
C PHE A 86 -2.18 -9.40 1.06
N ALA A 87 -2.33 -8.74 2.22
CA ALA A 87 -2.32 -7.29 2.32
C ALA A 87 -0.92 -6.72 2.02
N GLY A 88 0.13 -7.35 2.53
CA GLY A 88 1.51 -6.99 2.20
C GLY A 88 1.77 -7.11 0.69
N TRP A 89 1.37 -8.24 0.08
CA TRP A 89 1.51 -8.46 -1.35
C TRP A 89 0.75 -7.43 -2.20
N LEU A 90 -0.52 -7.17 -1.86
CA LEU A 90 -1.37 -6.21 -2.57
C LEU A 90 -0.83 -4.79 -2.43
N SER A 91 -0.41 -4.39 -1.22
CA SER A 91 0.16 -3.08 -0.93
C SER A 91 1.43 -2.82 -1.75
N LEU A 92 2.34 -3.81 -1.81
CA LEU A 92 3.54 -3.71 -2.65
C LEU A 92 3.18 -3.54 -4.13
N ARG A 93 2.22 -4.34 -4.64
CA ARG A 93 1.78 -4.26 -6.04
C ARG A 93 1.20 -2.89 -6.38
N LEU A 94 0.30 -2.37 -5.54
CA LEU A 94 -0.30 -1.05 -5.74
C LEU A 94 0.75 0.05 -5.66
N SER A 95 1.67 -0.04 -4.69
CA SER A 95 2.73 0.96 -4.55
C SER A 95 3.66 1.00 -5.78
N HIS A 96 3.93 -0.15 -6.42
CA HIS A 96 4.68 -0.18 -7.68
C HIS A 96 3.96 0.54 -8.84
N ARG A 97 2.63 0.45 -8.92
CA ARG A 97 1.80 1.11 -9.94
C ARG A 97 1.72 2.63 -9.78
N ILE A 98 2.18 3.17 -8.64
CA ILE A 98 2.30 4.62 -8.38
C ILE A 98 3.75 5.09 -8.45
N ALA A 99 4.68 4.38 -7.78
CA ALA A 99 6.07 4.82 -7.69
C ALA A 99 6.83 4.69 -9.04
N GLY A 100 6.41 3.74 -9.88
CA GLY A 100 6.91 3.55 -11.24
C GLY A 100 6.61 4.73 -12.17
N PRO A 101 5.33 5.08 -12.41
CA PRO A 101 4.96 6.21 -13.26
C PRO A 101 5.46 7.55 -12.72
N LEU A 102 5.41 7.76 -11.40
CA LEU A 102 5.87 9.01 -10.77
C LEU A 102 7.32 9.34 -11.13
N TYR A 103 8.19 8.33 -11.11
CA TYR A 103 9.58 8.50 -11.53
C TYR A 103 9.74 8.80 -13.02
N ARG A 104 8.91 8.22 -13.89
CA ARG A 104 8.94 8.52 -15.33
C ARG A 104 8.53 9.96 -15.57
N ILE A 105 7.48 10.43 -14.89
CA ILE A 105 7.01 11.81 -14.95
C ILE A 105 8.12 12.76 -14.50
N GLU A 106 8.70 12.54 -13.32
CA GLU A 106 9.80 13.36 -12.80
C GLU A 106 10.98 13.44 -13.78
N LYS A 107 11.39 12.28 -14.33
CA LYS A 107 12.46 12.23 -15.31
C LYS A 107 12.13 13.02 -16.58
N SER A 108 10.93 12.84 -17.13
CA SER A 108 10.51 13.56 -18.35
C SER A 108 10.45 15.07 -18.12
N LEU A 109 9.97 15.52 -16.96
CA LEU A 109 9.95 16.94 -16.61
C LEU A 109 11.36 17.53 -16.50
N ILE A 110 12.30 16.81 -15.87
CA ILE A 110 13.71 17.24 -15.80
C ILE A 110 14.29 17.35 -17.21
N GLU A 111 14.04 16.38 -18.07
CA GLU A 111 14.53 16.39 -19.46
C GLU A 111 13.97 17.57 -20.27
N ILE A 112 12.70 17.93 -20.05
CA ILE A 112 12.09 19.14 -20.65
C ILE A 112 12.74 20.41 -20.11
N MET A 113 13.01 20.48 -18.80
CA MET A 113 13.71 21.61 -18.18
C MET A 113 15.15 21.77 -18.69
N GLU A 114 15.80 20.67 -19.07
CA GLU A 114 17.11 20.66 -19.74
C GLU A 114 17.05 21.07 -21.22
N GLY A 115 15.87 21.40 -21.74
CA GLY A 115 15.67 21.86 -23.12
C GLY A 115 15.58 20.74 -24.15
N LYS A 116 15.37 19.49 -23.73
CA LYS A 116 15.07 18.40 -24.68
C LYS A 116 13.65 18.54 -25.21
N ASN A 117 13.48 18.33 -26.51
CA ASN A 117 12.16 18.20 -27.11
C ASN A 117 11.57 16.84 -26.75
N ILE A 118 10.63 16.85 -25.82
CA ILE A 118 9.78 15.72 -25.48
C ILE A 118 8.37 16.08 -25.90
N ASP A 119 7.83 15.35 -26.87
CA ASP A 119 6.49 15.62 -27.42
C ASP A 119 5.37 15.29 -26.42
N GLU A 120 5.57 14.24 -25.63
CA GLU A 120 4.60 13.80 -24.61
C GLU A 120 5.25 12.93 -23.52
N ILE A 121 4.75 13.07 -22.31
CA ILE A 121 5.04 12.21 -21.16
C ILE A 121 4.18 10.95 -21.28
N LYS A 122 4.78 9.76 -21.10
CA LYS A 122 4.08 8.46 -21.13
C LYS A 122 4.36 7.61 -19.91
N ILE A 123 3.32 6.97 -19.40
CA ILE A 123 3.39 5.94 -18.35
C ILE A 123 2.79 4.62 -18.84
N ARG A 124 2.91 3.53 -18.07
CA ARG A 124 2.44 2.20 -18.53
C ARG A 124 0.92 2.13 -18.46
N LYS A 125 0.31 1.30 -19.30
CA LYS A 125 -1.16 1.12 -19.37
C LYS A 125 -1.83 0.91 -18.01
N TYR A 126 -1.23 0.10 -17.14
CA TYR A 126 -1.79 -0.22 -15.84
C TYR A 126 -1.26 0.66 -14.71
N ASP A 127 -0.59 1.77 -14.98
CA ASP A 127 -0.17 2.70 -13.93
C ASP A 127 -1.34 3.60 -13.49
N GLU A 128 -1.28 4.19 -12.29
CA GLU A 128 -2.42 4.93 -11.69
C GLU A 128 -2.42 6.45 -12.01
N LEU A 129 -1.36 7.00 -12.60
CA LEU A 129 -1.17 8.45 -12.75
C LEU A 129 -1.52 9.00 -14.14
N HIS A 130 -2.44 8.36 -14.87
CA HIS A 130 -2.77 8.76 -16.25
C HIS A 130 -3.36 10.17 -16.31
N ASP A 131 -4.32 10.48 -15.43
CA ASP A 131 -4.96 11.81 -15.39
C ASP A 131 -3.94 12.95 -15.20
N LEU A 132 -2.92 12.72 -14.36
CA LEU A 132 -1.83 13.68 -14.16
C LEU A 132 -0.98 13.82 -15.43
N VAL A 133 -0.67 12.71 -16.09
CA VAL A 133 0.09 12.71 -17.35
C VAL A 133 -0.67 13.46 -18.44
N ASP A 134 -1.98 13.28 -18.53
CA ASP A 134 -2.82 13.95 -19.52
C ASP A 134 -2.81 15.47 -19.31
N ILE A 135 -3.03 15.94 -18.07
CA ILE A 135 -2.94 17.36 -17.72
C ILE A 135 -1.55 17.94 -18.03
N LEU A 136 -0.48 17.20 -17.70
CA LEU A 136 0.88 17.65 -18.00
C LEU A 136 1.12 17.75 -19.51
N ASN A 137 0.62 16.80 -20.30
CA ASN A 137 0.74 16.82 -21.75
C ASN A 137 -0.05 17.96 -22.39
N GLU A 138 -1.25 18.26 -21.89
CA GLU A 138 -2.03 19.44 -22.31
C GLU A 138 -1.28 20.74 -22.00
N PHE A 139 -0.71 20.85 -20.79
CA PHE A 139 0.11 21.99 -20.41
C PHE A 139 1.30 22.18 -21.36
N LEU A 140 2.04 21.11 -21.66
CA LEU A 140 3.19 21.17 -22.57
C LEU A 140 2.78 21.61 -23.98
N LYS A 141 1.67 21.09 -24.50
CA LYS A 141 1.11 21.51 -25.81
C LYS A 141 0.75 23.00 -25.82
N SER A 142 0.12 23.52 -24.76
CA SER A 142 -0.22 24.94 -24.67
C SER A 142 1.02 25.86 -24.68
N LYS A 143 2.10 25.42 -24.02
CA LYS A 143 3.39 26.12 -23.99
C LYS A 143 4.09 26.13 -25.35
N MET A 144 3.95 25.04 -26.12
CA MET A 144 4.52 24.93 -27.46
C MET A 144 3.70 25.67 -28.51
N SER A 145 2.38 25.77 -28.36
CA SER A 145 1.50 26.51 -29.28
C SER A 145 1.63 28.03 -29.14
N ASN A 146 2.11 28.54 -28.00
CA ASN A 146 2.30 29.97 -27.73
C ASN A 146 3.73 30.46 -28.04
N LYS A 147 4.53 29.67 -28.76
CA LYS A 147 5.90 29.99 -29.13
C LYS A 147 6.05 29.94 -30.66
#